data_AF-A0A6D2KW60-F1
#
_entry.id   AF-A0A6D2KW60-F1
#
_cell.length_a   1.000
_cell.length_b   1.000
_cell.length_c   1.000
_cell.angle_alpha   90.00
_cell.angle_beta   90.00
_cell.angle_gamma   90.00
#
_symmetry.space_group_name_H-M   'P 1'
#
loop_
_entity.id
_entity.type
_entity.pdbx_description
1 polymer ?
#
loop_
_entity_poly.entity_id
_entity_poly.type
_entity_poly.pdbx_seq_one_letter_code
_entity_poly.pdbx_strand_id
1 'polypeptide(L)'
;MWAFSDKELDTKLRTILISEAGKTLLDLDPTLFPVEKLLQLLDKHFYFLLTVEQSPPSSIKNALSPLMKALSAETLLKHSNVDVKLFTASCITEVLRINGPVAPYDDDKMKEVFQLIVSSFEHLDDKSSLSYTKRTSILNTMAKSQVCVLMLDLGYDALLIEMFQHFLKGLR
;
A
#
# COMPACT_ATOMS: atom_id res chain seq x y z
N MET A 1 16.37 16.43 34.28
CA MET A 1 15.16 16.27 33.45
C MET A 1 15.59 16.46 32.00
N TRP A 2 15.67 15.40 31.20
CA TRP A 2 16.12 15.50 29.80
C TRP A 2 14.90 15.87 28.95
N ALA A 3 14.92 17.06 28.34
CA ALA A 3 13.91 17.47 27.37
C ALA A 3 14.20 16.74 26.04
N PHE A 4 13.16 16.22 25.40
CA PHE A 4 13.27 15.62 24.07
C PHE A 4 13.67 16.68 23.04
N SER A 5 14.46 16.30 22.04
CA SER A 5 14.73 17.18 20.90
C SER A 5 13.48 17.34 20.03
N ASP A 6 13.34 18.45 19.31
CA ASP A 6 12.19 18.71 18.41
C ASP A 6 11.99 17.58 17.39
N LYS A 7 13.08 16.99 16.89
CA LYS A 7 13.05 15.86 15.96
C LYS A 7 12.51 14.58 16.62
N GLU A 8 12.82 14.36 17.89
CA GLU A 8 12.35 13.20 18.64
C GLU A 8 10.87 13.34 19.01
N LEU A 9 10.41 14.56 19.30
CA LEU A 9 9.01 14.86 19.53
C LEU A 9 8.18 14.67 18.25
N ASP A 10 8.64 15.17 17.11
CA ASP A 10 8.01 14.95 15.80
C ASP A 10 7.89 13.46 15.47
N THR A 11 8.97 12.69 15.69
CA THR A 11 8.97 11.23 15.48
C THR A 11 7.95 10.52 16.37
N LYS A 12 7.84 10.91 17.64
CA LYS A 12 6.85 10.34 18.57
C LYS A 12 5.42 10.67 18.17
N LEU A 13 5.14 11.92 17.82
CA LEU A 13 3.82 12.35 17.35
C LEU A 13 3.41 11.59 16.09
N ARG A 14 4.32 11.46 15.12
CA ARG A 14 4.10 10.63 13.91
C ARG A 14 3.78 9.18 14.27
N THR A 15 4.55 8.58 15.18
CA THR A 15 4.34 7.19 15.64
C THR A 15 2.93 6.99 16.22
N ILE A 16 2.46 7.93 17.05
CA ILE A 16 1.13 7.87 17.65
C ILE A 16 0.05 7.97 16.57
N LEU A 17 0.17 8.95 15.67
CA LEU A 17 -0.80 9.18 14.59
C LEU A 17 -0.90 7.98 13.65
N ILE A 18 0.21 7.32 13.31
CA ILE A 18 0.20 6.10 12.50
C ILE A 18 -0.61 5.01 13.19
N SER A 19 -0.28 4.75 14.46
CA SER A 19 -0.88 3.67 15.23
C SER A 19 -2.39 3.88 15.36
N GLU A 20 -2.82 5.09 15.69
CA GLU A 20 -4.23 5.43 15.84
C GLU A 20 -4.99 5.33 14.52
N ALA A 21 -4.46 5.90 13.45
CA ALA A 21 -5.09 5.82 12.14
C ALA A 21 -5.18 4.37 11.64
N GLY A 22 -4.12 3.57 11.85
CA GLY A 22 -4.12 2.15 11.52
C GLY A 22 -5.16 1.35 12.30
N LYS A 23 -5.36 1.66 13.59
CA LYS A 23 -6.43 1.06 14.40
C LYS A 23 -7.82 1.44 13.90
N THR A 24 -8.02 2.70 13.51
CA THR A 24 -9.30 3.13 12.92
C THR A 24 -9.67 2.29 11.69
N LEU A 25 -8.73 2.03 10.78
CA LEU A 25 -8.97 1.18 9.61
C LEU A 25 -9.14 -0.31 9.97
N LEU A 26 -8.52 -0.76 11.07
CA LEU A 26 -8.62 -2.15 11.52
C LEU A 26 -9.97 -2.45 12.20
N ASP A 27 -10.50 -1.50 12.96
CA ASP A 27 -11.72 -1.67 13.74
C ASP A 27 -13.00 -1.42 12.92
N LEU A 28 -12.88 -0.83 11.73
CA LEU A 28 -14.02 -0.61 10.83
C LEU A 28 -14.32 -1.86 9.99
N ASP A 29 -15.59 -2.04 9.62
CA ASP A 29 -15.99 -2.99 8.58
C ASP A 29 -16.01 -2.26 7.22
N PRO A 30 -15.04 -2.51 6.33
CA PRO A 30 -14.95 -1.80 5.05
C PRO A 30 -16.16 -2.04 4.15
N THR A 31 -16.84 -3.19 4.31
CA THR A 31 -17.96 -3.59 3.45
C THR A 31 -19.25 -2.83 3.77
N LEU A 32 -19.37 -2.31 4.99
CA LEU A 32 -20.50 -1.53 5.48
C LEU A 32 -20.20 -0.03 5.55
N PHE A 33 -18.94 0.38 5.33
CA PHE A 33 -18.52 1.76 5.42
C PHE A 33 -18.80 2.53 4.13
N PRO A 34 -19.22 3.82 4.19
CA PRO A 34 -19.45 4.61 2.97
C PRO A 34 -18.19 4.71 2.11
N VAL A 35 -18.32 4.37 0.82
CA VAL A 35 -17.20 4.26 -0.12
C VAL A 35 -16.38 5.54 -0.19
N GLU A 36 -17.03 6.70 -0.29
CA GLU A 36 -16.34 7.99 -0.40
C GLU A 36 -15.48 8.28 0.83
N LYS A 37 -15.99 7.95 2.02
CA LYS A 37 -15.26 8.12 3.28
C LYS A 37 -14.11 7.12 3.41
N LEU A 38 -14.31 5.88 2.95
CA LEU A 38 -13.26 4.86 2.92
C LEU A 38 -12.12 5.29 1.99
N LEU A 39 -12.45 5.80 0.81
CA LEU A 39 -11.46 6.33 -0.15
C LEU A 39 -10.67 7.48 0.43
N GLN A 40 -11.32 8.45 1.09
CA GLN A 40 -10.64 9.55 1.79
C GLN A 40 -9.69 9.06 2.88
N LEU A 41 -10.11 8.05 3.65
CA LEU A 41 -9.28 7.46 4.70
C LEU A 41 -8.05 6.76 4.10
N LEU A 42 -8.24 5.92 3.08
CA LEU A 42 -7.14 5.26 2.36
C LEU A 42 -6.19 6.27 1.71
N ASP A 43 -6.72 7.35 1.13
CA ASP A 43 -5.89 8.40 0.52
C ASP A 43 -5.01 9.11 1.56
N LYS A 44 -5.58 9.42 2.72
CA LYS A 44 -4.84 9.97 3.85
C LYS A 44 -3.72 9.04 4.31
N HIS A 45 -4.00 7.72 4.38
CA HIS A 45 -2.97 6.73 4.70
C HIS A 45 -1.88 6.66 3.64
N PHE A 46 -2.24 6.70 2.36
CA PHE A 46 -1.29 6.72 1.26
C PHE A 46 -0.32 7.91 1.36
N TYR A 47 -0.82 9.14 1.52
CA TYR A 47 0.04 10.32 1.67
C TYR A 47 0.92 10.24 2.91
N PHE A 48 0.41 9.67 4.00
CA PHE A 48 1.21 9.44 5.18
C PHE A 48 2.38 8.48 4.88
N LEU A 49 2.09 7.33 4.26
CA LEU A 49 3.09 6.30 3.94
C LEU A 49 4.18 6.82 2.99
N LEU A 50 3.84 7.71 2.06
CA LEU A 50 4.82 8.40 1.20
C LEU A 50 5.91 9.16 1.98
N THR A 51 5.59 9.64 3.19
CA THR A 51 6.56 10.37 4.04
C THR A 51 7.49 9.46 4.86
N VAL A 52 7.23 8.14 4.87
CA VAL A 52 8.01 7.18 5.65
C VAL A 52 9.15 6.64 4.80
N GLU A 53 10.39 6.85 5.26
CA GLU A 53 11.57 6.30 4.59
C GLU A 53 11.62 4.76 4.66
N GLN A 54 12.41 4.17 3.78
CA GLN A 54 12.65 2.73 3.80
C GLN A 54 13.41 2.34 5.08
N SER A 55 13.08 1.16 5.63
CA SER A 55 13.68 0.64 6.87
C SER A 55 13.60 1.62 8.05
N PRO A 56 12.40 2.10 8.41
CA PRO A 56 12.26 3.09 9.46
C PRO A 56 12.58 2.49 10.84
N PRO A 57 12.73 3.32 11.89
CA PRO A 57 12.95 2.84 13.26
C PRO A 57 11.86 1.88 13.72
N SER A 58 12.20 0.97 14.64
CA SER A 58 11.27 -0.05 15.14
C SER A 58 9.98 0.54 15.72
N SER A 59 10.00 1.75 16.27
CA SER A 59 8.80 2.44 16.74
C SER A 59 7.78 2.67 15.62
N ILE A 60 8.24 3.17 14.47
CA ILE A 60 7.41 3.41 13.28
C ILE A 60 6.98 2.09 12.67
N LYS A 61 7.87 1.10 12.56
CA LYS A 61 7.51 -0.25 12.08
C LYS A 61 6.39 -0.86 12.93
N ASN A 62 6.51 -0.79 14.25
CA ASN A 62 5.49 -1.31 15.16
C ASN A 62 4.18 -0.53 15.06
N ALA A 63 4.25 0.79 14.90
CA ALA A 63 3.07 1.63 14.72
C ALA A 63 2.34 1.35 13.41
N LEU A 64 3.03 0.91 12.35
CA LEU A 64 2.42 0.51 11.08
C LEU A 64 1.67 -0.83 11.17
N SER A 65 1.93 -1.67 12.17
CA SER A 65 1.36 -3.02 12.25
C SER A 65 -0.18 -3.07 12.16
N PRO A 66 -0.97 -2.21 12.85
CA PRO A 66 -2.43 -2.21 12.72
C PRO A 66 -2.89 -1.88 11.29
N LEU A 67 -2.25 -0.88 10.66
CA LEU A 67 -2.54 -0.48 9.29
C LEU A 67 -2.22 -1.62 8.31
N MET A 68 -1.06 -2.25 8.46
CA MET A 68 -0.64 -3.37 7.61
C MET A 68 -1.63 -4.55 7.70
N LYS A 69 -2.07 -4.88 8.92
CA LYS A 69 -3.10 -5.91 9.15
C LYS A 69 -4.40 -5.57 8.45
N ALA A 70 -4.89 -4.33 8.63
CA ALA A 70 -6.11 -3.87 8.00
C ALA A 70 -6.04 -3.93 6.46
N LEU A 71 -4.96 -3.41 5.86
CA LEU A 71 -4.76 -3.43 4.41
C LEU A 71 -4.69 -4.84 3.82
N SER A 72 -4.19 -5.82 4.57
CA SER A 72 -4.14 -7.22 4.16
C SER A 72 -5.43 -8.01 4.39
N ALA A 73 -6.46 -7.38 4.98
CA ALA A 73 -7.74 -8.04 5.23
C ALA A 73 -8.49 -8.28 3.91
N GLU A 74 -9.15 -9.44 3.80
CA GLU A 74 -9.90 -9.81 2.59
C GLU A 74 -11.00 -8.81 2.24
N THR A 75 -11.58 -8.15 3.24
CA THR A 75 -12.60 -7.11 3.08
C THR A 75 -12.11 -5.90 2.26
N LEU A 76 -10.80 -5.58 2.33
CA LEU A 76 -10.19 -4.56 1.48
C LEU A 76 -9.58 -5.14 0.20
N LEU A 77 -8.87 -6.26 0.29
CA LEU A 77 -8.23 -6.88 -0.89
C LEU A 77 -9.23 -7.29 -1.97
N LYS A 78 -10.40 -7.79 -1.55
CA LYS A 78 -11.47 -8.29 -2.43
C LYS A 78 -12.70 -7.38 -2.42
N HIS A 79 -12.52 -6.11 -2.04
CA HIS A 79 -13.63 -5.15 -1.97
C HIS A 79 -14.35 -5.03 -3.33
N SER A 80 -15.67 -4.90 -3.30
CA SER A 80 -16.52 -4.86 -4.51
C SER A 80 -16.26 -3.60 -5.35
N ASN A 81 -16.02 -2.47 -4.70
CA ASN A 81 -15.64 -1.22 -5.36
C ASN A 81 -14.19 -1.25 -5.87
N VAL A 82 -14.00 -0.96 -7.15
CA VAL A 82 -12.70 -1.00 -7.84
C VAL A 82 -11.73 0.08 -7.35
N ASP A 83 -12.22 1.27 -7.03
CA ASP A 83 -11.37 2.35 -6.53
C ASP A 83 -10.87 2.06 -5.12
N VAL A 84 -11.70 1.43 -4.27
CA VAL A 84 -11.26 0.98 -2.93
C VAL A 84 -10.11 -0.03 -3.06
N LYS A 85 -10.23 -0.98 -4.00
CA LYS A 85 -9.14 -1.92 -4.31
C LYS A 85 -7.88 -1.20 -4.79
N LEU A 86 -8.01 -0.23 -5.69
CA LEU A 86 -6.90 0.54 -6.22
C LEU A 86 -6.20 1.39 -5.15
N PHE A 87 -6.97 2.04 -4.28
CA PHE A 87 -6.41 2.84 -3.18
C PHE A 87 -5.76 1.93 -2.13
N THR A 88 -6.33 0.78 -1.85
CA THR A 88 -5.73 -0.26 -1.02
C THR A 88 -4.39 -0.73 -1.61
N ALA A 89 -4.36 -1.04 -2.91
CA ALA A 89 -3.15 -1.42 -3.63
C ALA A 89 -2.04 -0.36 -3.52
N SER A 90 -2.41 0.93 -3.63
CA SER A 90 -1.46 2.02 -3.48
C SER A 90 -0.84 2.11 -2.09
N CYS A 91 -1.64 1.92 -1.04
CA CYS A 91 -1.13 1.89 0.33
C CYS A 91 -0.20 0.69 0.55
N ILE A 92 -0.59 -0.50 0.06
CA ILE A 92 0.22 -1.71 0.21
C ILE A 92 1.54 -1.59 -0.56
N THR A 93 1.53 -0.98 -1.75
CA THR A 93 2.74 -0.75 -2.54
C THR A 93 3.74 0.13 -1.78
N GLU A 94 3.26 1.15 -1.06
CA GLU A 94 4.10 1.95 -0.16
C GLU A 94 4.58 1.17 1.07
N VAL A 95 3.75 0.31 1.67
CA VAL A 95 4.18 -0.60 2.75
C VAL A 95 5.32 -1.51 2.28
N LEU A 96 5.22 -2.06 1.07
CA LEU A 96 6.29 -2.87 0.47
C LEU A 96 7.56 -2.02 0.25
N ARG A 97 7.45 -0.79 -0.27
CA ARG A 97 8.59 0.13 -0.39
C ARG A 97 9.27 0.37 0.97
N ILE A 98 8.49 0.63 2.02
CA ILE A 98 8.98 0.90 3.37
C ILE A 98 9.74 -0.31 3.95
N ASN A 99 9.24 -1.52 3.74
CA ASN A 99 9.88 -2.75 4.21
C ASN A 99 11.07 -3.19 3.33
N GLY A 100 11.13 -2.72 2.08
CA GLY A 100 12.17 -3.08 1.13
C GLY A 100 11.99 -4.50 0.56
N PRO A 101 13.07 -5.22 0.25
CA PRO A 101 13.00 -6.57 -0.31
C PRO A 101 12.64 -7.64 0.75
N VAL A 102 12.09 -7.24 1.90
CA VAL A 102 11.64 -8.14 2.95
C VAL A 102 10.13 -8.22 2.89
N ALA A 103 9.59 -9.44 2.71
CA ALA A 103 8.15 -9.67 2.70
C ALA A 103 7.52 -9.22 4.03
N PRO A 104 6.59 -8.24 4.01
CA PRO A 104 5.91 -7.78 5.22
C PRO A 104 4.75 -8.66 5.67
N TYR A 105 4.37 -9.65 4.84
CA TYR A 105 3.27 -10.58 5.06
C TYR A 105 3.76 -12.02 4.85
N ASP A 106 3.00 -13.00 5.32
CA ASP A 106 3.24 -14.42 5.02
C ASP A 106 3.02 -14.75 3.54
N ASP A 107 3.53 -15.89 3.08
CA ASP A 107 3.56 -16.28 1.66
C ASP A 107 2.17 -16.32 1.03
N ASP A 108 1.18 -16.91 1.72
CA ASP A 108 -0.19 -17.00 1.25
C ASP A 108 -0.79 -15.61 1.03
N LYS A 109 -0.55 -14.69 1.97
CA LYS A 109 -1.03 -13.31 1.87
C LYS A 109 -0.27 -12.50 0.83
N MET A 110 1.03 -12.73 0.67
CA MET A 110 1.86 -12.05 -0.33
C MET A 110 1.33 -12.28 -1.75
N LYS A 111 0.84 -13.48 -2.05
CA LYS A 111 0.23 -13.78 -3.35
C LYS A 111 -1.00 -12.90 -3.64
N GLU A 112 -1.93 -12.80 -2.69
CA GLU A 112 -3.13 -11.96 -2.82
C GLU A 112 -2.77 -10.47 -2.97
N VAL A 113 -1.77 -10.03 -2.20
CA VAL A 113 -1.23 -8.66 -2.28
C VAL A 113 -0.68 -8.36 -3.68
N PHE A 114 0.15 -9.24 -4.23
CA PHE A 114 0.70 -9.04 -5.56
C PHE A 114 -0.35 -9.12 -6.65
N GLN A 115 -1.33 -10.01 -6.54
CA GLN A 115 -2.48 -10.05 -7.45
C GLN A 115 -3.23 -8.71 -7.48
N LEU A 116 -3.49 -8.13 -6.30
CA LEU A 116 -4.14 -6.82 -6.21
C LEU A 116 -3.31 -5.71 -6.88
N ILE A 117 -2.00 -5.68 -6.61
CA ILE A 117 -1.09 -4.69 -7.22
C ILE A 117 -1.06 -4.85 -8.75
N VAL A 118 -0.90 -6.08 -9.26
CA VAL A 118 -0.84 -6.34 -10.70
C VAL A 118 -2.15 -5.98 -11.39
N SER A 119 -3.30 -6.33 -10.79
CA SER A 119 -4.63 -5.95 -11.33
C SER A 119 -4.83 -4.43 -11.39
N SER A 120 -4.09 -3.66 -10.59
CA SER A 120 -4.12 -2.20 -10.63
C SER A 120 -3.53 -1.63 -11.93
N PHE A 121 -2.97 -2.45 -12.82
CA PHE A 121 -2.41 -2.03 -14.11
C PHE A 121 -3.30 -2.32 -15.33
N GLU A 122 -4.43 -3.02 -15.18
CA GLU A 122 -5.26 -3.47 -16.32
C GLU A 122 -5.75 -2.34 -17.25
N HIS A 123 -5.87 -1.11 -16.73
CA HIS A 123 -6.41 0.05 -17.44
C HIS A 123 -5.42 1.23 -17.45
N LEU A 124 -4.14 0.96 -17.71
CA LEU A 124 -3.10 2.00 -17.82
C LEU A 124 -3.22 2.87 -19.08
N ASP A 125 -3.99 2.44 -20.07
CA ASP A 125 -4.30 3.18 -21.30
C ASP A 125 -5.35 4.29 -21.05
N ASP A 126 -6.24 4.14 -20.07
CA ASP A 126 -7.26 5.13 -19.75
C ASP A 126 -6.71 6.31 -18.91
N LYS A 127 -6.08 7.25 -19.61
CA LYS A 127 -5.56 8.51 -19.04
C LYS A 127 -6.65 9.48 -18.59
N SER A 128 -7.90 9.25 -18.97
CA SER A 128 -9.04 10.11 -18.62
C SER A 128 -9.69 9.74 -17.29
N SER A 129 -9.42 8.51 -16.82
CA SER A 129 -9.90 8.02 -15.53
C SER A 129 -9.39 8.87 -14.36
N LEU A 130 -10.28 9.20 -13.42
CA LEU A 130 -9.92 9.80 -12.14
C LEU A 130 -8.92 8.93 -11.34
N SER A 131 -8.91 7.63 -11.64
CA SER A 131 -8.06 6.63 -11.00
C SER A 131 -6.67 6.49 -11.65
N TYR A 132 -6.43 7.15 -12.80
CA TYR A 132 -5.15 7.08 -13.51
C TYR A 132 -3.96 7.60 -12.69
N THR A 133 -4.15 8.69 -11.95
CA THR A 133 -3.12 9.23 -11.03
C THR A 133 -2.70 8.21 -9.97
N LYS A 134 -3.64 7.38 -9.51
CA LYS A 134 -3.33 6.36 -8.51
C LYS A 134 -2.59 5.17 -9.12
N ARG A 135 -2.99 4.73 -10.32
CA ARG A 135 -2.27 3.66 -11.07
C ARG A 135 -0.83 4.07 -11.39
N THR A 136 -0.62 5.29 -11.84
CA THR A 136 0.73 5.83 -12.13
C THR A 136 1.57 6.00 -10.86
N SER A 137 0.95 6.29 -9.72
CA SER A 137 1.66 6.33 -8.43
C SER A 137 2.18 4.94 -8.04
N ILE A 138 1.34 3.90 -8.14
CA ILE A 138 1.75 2.50 -7.91
C ILE A 138 2.92 2.14 -8.83
N LEU A 139 2.79 2.43 -10.13
CA LEU A 139 3.83 2.15 -11.12
C LEU A 139 5.15 2.84 -10.76
N ASN A 140 5.10 4.13 -10.42
CA ASN A 140 6.28 4.91 -10.03
C ASN A 140 6.95 4.36 -8.77
N THR A 141 6.17 3.92 -7.77
CA THR A 141 6.73 3.29 -6.56
C THR A 141 7.39 1.95 -6.89
N MET A 142 6.73 1.10 -7.68
CA MET A 142 7.30 -0.20 -8.08
C MET A 142 8.57 -0.03 -8.91
N ALA A 143 8.62 0.92 -9.84
CA ALA A 143 9.79 1.19 -10.66
C ALA A 143 11.02 1.64 -9.85
N LYS A 144 10.81 2.24 -8.67
CA LYS A 144 11.86 2.75 -7.78
C LYS A 144 12.18 1.84 -6.60
N SER A 145 11.42 0.76 -6.42
CA SER A 145 11.55 -0.15 -5.29
C SER A 145 11.90 -1.56 -5.75
N GLN A 146 12.34 -2.39 -4.81
CA GLN A 146 12.73 -3.77 -5.09
C GLN A 146 11.53 -4.74 -5.06
N VAL A 147 10.31 -4.24 -5.26
CA VAL A 147 9.08 -5.06 -5.19
C VAL A 147 9.07 -6.13 -6.28
N CYS A 148 9.51 -5.80 -7.50
CA CYS A 148 9.60 -6.80 -8.58
C CYS A 148 10.66 -7.88 -8.30
N VAL A 149 11.75 -7.52 -7.59
CA VAL A 149 12.77 -8.49 -7.17
C VAL A 149 12.19 -9.44 -6.13
N LEU A 150 11.44 -8.91 -5.15
CA LEU A 150 10.72 -9.74 -4.18
C LEU A 150 9.73 -10.70 -4.85
N MET A 151 9.03 -10.28 -5.91
CA MET A 151 8.15 -11.17 -6.69
C MET A 151 8.92 -12.31 -7.37
N LEU A 152 10.13 -12.04 -7.88
CA LEU A 152 11.01 -13.06 -8.46
C LEU A 152 11.51 -14.03 -7.38
N ASP A 153 11.99 -13.50 -6.26
CA ASP A 153 12.55 -14.30 -5.16
C ASP A 153 11.51 -15.25 -4.55
N LEU A 154 10.23 -14.84 -4.56
CA LEU A 154 9.11 -15.65 -4.09
C LEU A 154 8.48 -16.55 -5.19
N GLY A 155 9.01 -16.55 -6.41
CA GLY A 155 8.54 -17.43 -7.50
C GLY A 155 7.17 -17.04 -8.10
N TYR A 156 6.84 -15.75 -8.11
CA TYR A 156 5.60 -15.22 -8.69
C TYR A 156 5.72 -14.82 -10.17
N ASP A 157 6.42 -15.63 -10.98
CA ASP A 157 6.71 -15.37 -12.40
C ASP A 157 5.47 -15.09 -13.24
N ALA A 158 4.38 -15.82 -13.00
CA ALA A 158 3.13 -15.65 -13.71
C ALA A 158 2.52 -14.23 -13.52
N LEU A 159 2.63 -13.69 -12.30
CA LEU A 159 2.14 -12.33 -12.00
C LEU A 159 3.04 -11.26 -12.62
N LEU A 160 4.35 -11.50 -12.68
CA LEU A 160 5.28 -10.61 -13.40
C LEU A 160 4.95 -10.58 -14.90
N ILE A 161 4.72 -11.74 -15.51
CA ILE A 161 4.33 -11.82 -16.92
C ILE A 161 3.01 -11.06 -17.16
N GLU A 162 2.00 -11.26 -16.31
CA GLU A 162 0.72 -10.54 -16.38
C GLU A 162 0.92 -9.02 -16.28
N MET A 163 1.75 -8.57 -15.34
CA MET A 163 2.09 -7.15 -15.17
C MET A 163 2.71 -6.56 -16.45
N PHE A 164 3.66 -7.25 -17.07
CA PHE A 164 4.25 -6.79 -18.35
C PHE A 164 3.22 -6.77 -19.49
N GLN A 165 2.29 -7.71 -19.52
CA GLN A 165 1.20 -7.68 -20.51
C GLN A 165 0.31 -6.44 -20.34
N HIS A 166 -0.01 -6.06 -19.09
CA HIS A 166 -0.73 -4.81 -18.81
C HIS A 166 0.06 -3.57 -19.27
N PHE A 167 1.37 -3.53 -19.03
CA PHE A 167 2.22 -2.43 -19.49
C PHE A 167 2.25 -2.31 -21.02
N LEU A 168 2.40 -3.44 -21.73
CA LEU A 168 2.41 -3.47 -23.19
C LEU A 168 1.08 -3.03 -23.82
N LYS A 169 -0.05 -3.27 -23.13
CA LYS A 169 -1.36 -2.74 -23.54
C LYS A 169 -1.44 -1.23 -23.34
N GLY A 170 -0.96 -0.71 -22.21
CA GLY A 170 -0.98 0.71 -21.88
C GLY A 170 -0.07 1.62 -22.72
N LEU A 171 0.88 1.03 -23.48
CA LEU A 171 1.79 1.74 -24.38
C LEU A 171 1.22 1.97 -25.80
N ARG A 172 0.03 1.44 -26.09
CA ARG A 172 -0.67 1.61 -27.37
C ARG A 172 -1.47 2.90 -27.40
#